data_AF-A0A4D6WRB5-F1
#
_entry.id   AF-A0A4D6WRB5-F1
#
_cell.length_a   1.000
_cell.length_b   1.000
_cell.length_c   1.000
_cell.angle_alpha   90.00
_cell.angle_beta   90.00
_cell.angle_gamma   90.00
#
_symmetry.space_group_name_H-M   'P 1'
#
loop_
_entity.id
_entity.type
_entity.pdbx_description
1 polymer ?
#
loop_
_entity_poly.entity_id
_entity_poly.type
_entity_poly.pdbx_seq_one_letter_code
_entity_poly.pdbx_strand_id
1 'polypeptide(L)' 'MKTKIKIIHYVNQKSYIVGYKQIHTNYKAPIIEFKDYTRVWMLNNEITINPK' A
#
# COMPACT_ATOMS: atom_id res chain seq x y z
N MET A 1 -18.31 -11.24 -11.40
CA MET A 1 -17.00 -10.59 -11.53
C MET A 1 -16.01 -11.33 -10.62
N LYS A 2 -15.02 -12.06 -11.17
CA LYS A 2 -13.99 -12.75 -10.36
C LYS A 2 -12.80 -11.81 -10.21
N THR A 3 -12.74 -11.06 -9.12
CA THR A 3 -11.58 -10.24 -8.79
C THR A 3 -10.40 -11.17 -8.53
N LYS A 4 -9.36 -11.14 -9.38
CA LYS A 4 -8.11 -11.87 -9.12
C LYS A 4 -7.34 -11.13 -8.02
N ILE A 5 -7.38 -11.64 -6.80
CA ILE A 5 -6.79 -10.97 -5.63
C ILE A 5 -5.30 -11.34 -5.53
N LYS A 6 -4.42 -10.51 -6.12
CA LYS A 6 -2.96 -10.65 -5.93
C LYS A 6 -2.49 -10.15 -4.57
N ILE A 7 -3.22 -9.19 -3.98
CA ILE A 7 -2.77 -8.46 -2.79
C ILE A 7 -2.83 -9.27 -1.49
N ILE A 8 -3.62 -10.34 -1.43
CA ILE A 8 -3.80 -11.13 -0.20
C ILE A 8 -2.49 -11.77 0.28
N HIS A 9 -1.57 -12.07 -0.64
CA HIS A 9 -0.25 -12.62 -0.32
C HIS A 9 0.60 -11.66 0.52
N TYR A 10 0.33 -10.35 0.45
CA TYR A 10 1.10 -9.34 1.15
C TYR A 10 0.49 -8.91 2.49
N VAL A 11 -0.70 -9.42 2.84
CA VAL A 11 -1.34 -9.15 4.13
C VAL A 11 -0.46 -9.68 5.26
N ASN A 12 -0.29 -8.89 6.33
CA ASN A 12 0.57 -9.17 7.49
C ASN A 12 2.08 -9.28 7.19
N GLN A 13 2.53 -8.99 5.96
CA GLN A 13 3.96 -8.88 5.69
C GLN A 13 4.51 -7.54 6.17
N LYS A 14 5.76 -7.55 6.68
CA LYS A 14 6.50 -6.32 6.91
C LYS A 14 6.79 -5.66 5.56
N SER A 15 6.42 -4.40 5.42
CA SER A 15 6.58 -3.59 4.22
C SER A 15 7.02 -2.18 4.58
N TYR A 16 7.47 -1.42 3.58
CA TYR A 16 7.99 -0.07 3.78
C TYR A 16 7.16 0.96 3.00
N ILE A 17 6.93 2.13 3.59
CA ILE A 17 6.42 3.28 2.85
C ILE A 17 7.61 3.92 2.15
N VAL A 18 7.63 3.88 0.82
CA VAL A 18 8.75 4.37 -0.01
C VAL A 18 8.42 5.68 -0.75
N GLY A 19 7.19 6.17 -0.59
CA GLY A 19 6.76 7.41 -1.21
C GLY A 19 5.27 7.63 -1.11
N TYR A 20 4.77 8.59 -1.89
CA TYR A 20 3.37 8.99 -1.91
C TYR A 20 2.91 9.25 -3.34
N LYS A 21 1.72 8.75 -3.69
CA LYS A 21 1.03 9.03 -4.95
C LYS A 21 -0.03 10.08 -4.72
N GLN A 22 0.02 11.18 -5.46
CA GLN A 22 -1.09 12.14 -5.47
C GLN A 22 -2.26 11.54 -6.27
N ILE A 23 -3.43 11.40 -5.64
CA ILE A 23 -4.64 10.91 -6.30
C ILE A 23 -5.68 12.01 -6.50
N HIS A 24 -5.64 13.06 -5.66
CA HIS A 24 -6.41 14.30 -5.83
C HIS A 24 -5.61 15.50 -5.33
N THR A 25 -6.08 16.72 -5.60
CA THR A 25 -5.40 17.98 -5.25
C THR A 25 -4.91 18.01 -3.82
N ASN A 26 -5.74 17.56 -2.86
CA ASN A 26 -5.45 17.60 -1.42
C ASN A 26 -5.26 16.21 -0.79
N TYR A 27 -5.09 15.16 -1.60
CA TYR A 27 -4.98 13.80 -1.07
C TYR A 27 -3.85 13.02 -1.73
N LYS A 28 -2.98 12.50 -0.87
CA LYS A 28 -1.86 11.63 -1.23
C LYS A 28 -2.03 10.27 -0.54
N ALA A 29 -1.89 9.21 -1.32
CA ALA A 29 -1.90 7.83 -0.86
C ALA A 29 -0.44 7.34 -0.69
N PRO A 30 -0.08 6.68 0.42
CA PRO A 30 1.24 6.08 0.59
C PRO A 30 1.48 4.98 -0.45
N ILE A 31 2.72 4.88 -0.90
CA ILE A 31 3.22 3.80 -1.75
C ILE A 31 3.96 2.82 -0.85
N ILE A 32 3.44 1.60 -0.80
CA ILE A 32 3.96 0.49 0.00
C ILE A 32 4.80 -0.38 -0.92
N GLU A 33 6.06 -0.59 -0.54
CA GLU A 33 6.96 -1.54 -1.19
C GLU A 33 7.05 -2.82 -0.36
N PHE A 34 6.82 -3.94 -1.04
CA PHE A 34 6.96 -5.29 -0.49
C PHE A 34 8.35 -5.86 -0.80
N LYS A 35 8.68 -6.99 -0.17
CA LYS A 35 10.01 -7.62 -0.29
C LYS A 35 10.41 -8.02 -1.72
N ASP A 36 9.43 -8.27 -2.58
CA ASP A 36 9.63 -8.62 -3.99
C ASP A 36 9.71 -7.37 -4.89
N TYR A 37 9.87 -6.18 -4.30
CA TYR A 37 9.86 -4.89 -4.97
C TYR A 37 8.54 -4.53 -5.65
N THR A 38 7.48 -5.30 -5.42
CA THR A 38 6.13 -4.92 -5.83
C THR A 38 5.73 -3.68 -5.05
N ARG A 39 5.18 -2.69 -5.77
CA ARG A 39 4.70 -1.43 -5.19
C ARG A 39 3.21 -1.28 -5.39
N VAL A 40 2.51 -0.97 -4.32
CA VAL A 40 1.06 -0.69 -4.33
C VAL A 40 0.81 0.61 -3.59
N TRP A 41 -0.08 1.44 -4.10
CA TRP A 41 -0.60 2.58 -3.36
C TRP A 41 -1.90 2.17 -2.68
N MET A 42 -2.08 2.54 -1.41
CA MET A 42 -3.28 2.25 -0.62
C MET A 42 -3.79 3.51 0.05
N LEU A 43 -5.10 3.57 0.33
CA LEU A 43 -5.65 4.69 1.06
C LEU A 43 -5.20 4.64 2.54
N ASN A 44 -5.06 5.81 3.17
CA ASN A 44 -4.58 5.88 4.56
C ASN A 44 -5.49 5.13 5.54
N ASN A 45 -6.80 5.04 5.25
CA ASN A 45 -7.77 4.31 6.07
C ASN A 45 -7.78 2.80 5.84
N GLU A 46 -7.09 2.30 4.82
CA GLU A 46 -6.98 0.87 4.51
C GLU A 46 -5.72 0.24 5.13
N ILE A 47 -4.87 1.04 5.77
CA ILE A 47 -3.61 0.59 6.36
C ILE A 47 -3.43 1.09 7.78
N THR A 48 -2.81 0.26 8.62
CA THR A 48 -2.37 0.67 9.95
C THR A 48 -0.86 0.86 9.90
N ILE A 49 -0.40 2.08 10.17
CA ILE A 49 1.02 2.42 10.23
C ILE A 49 1.42 2.38 11.70
N ASN A 50 2.24 1.39 12.07
CA ASN A 50 2.87 1.35 13.39
C ASN A 50 4.27 1.96 13.28
N PRO A 51 4.47 3.23 13.70
CA PRO A 51 5.82 3.76 13.84
C PRO A 51 6.56 2.93 14.88
N LYS A 52 7.75 2.44 14.51
CA LYS A 52 8.68 1.80 15.44
C LYS A 52 9.35 2.83 16.33
#